data_AF-A0AAI8BBE6-F1
#
_entry.id   AF-A0AAI8BBE6-F1
#
_cell.length_a   1.000
_cell.length_b   1.000
_cell.length_c   1.000
_cell.angle_alpha   90.00
_cell.angle_beta   90.00
_cell.angle_gamma   90.00
#
_symmetry.space_group_name_H-M   'P 1'
#
loop_
_entity.id
_entity.type
_entity.pdbx_description
1 polymer ?
#
loop_
_entity_poly.entity_id
_entity_poly.type
_entity_poly.pdbx_seq_one_letter_code
_entity_poly.pdbx_strand_id
1 'polypeptide(L)'
;MRLTIRINGSDSSAQQFAVLWLDTDEHLWSREAHQGIDLPTWGKVKDVEGAIALCSADSGEALCRLQGLSFSNVQPSSEDEEHGAADLGGKRPQGAWRLQAVDSESFHPEHQGFTVVR
;
A
#
# COMPACT_ATOMS: atom_id res chain seq x y z
N MET A 1 -4.27 -5.04 -11.90
CA MET A 1 -3.64 -5.99 -10.96
C MET A 1 -3.75 -5.41 -9.56
N ARG A 2 -3.99 -6.25 -8.55
CA ARG A 2 -4.10 -5.85 -7.15
C ARG A 2 -3.01 -6.51 -6.31
N LEU A 3 -2.34 -5.73 -5.48
CA LEU A 3 -1.33 -6.21 -4.55
C LEU A 3 -1.87 -6.14 -3.12
N THR A 4 -1.66 -7.18 -2.33
CA THR A 4 -1.87 -7.12 -0.87
C THR A 4 -0.53 -6.90 -0.19
N ILE A 5 -0.36 -5.76 0.46
CA ILE A 5 0.87 -5.38 1.15
C ILE A 5 0.61 -5.33 2.66
N ARG A 6 1.51 -5.91 3.45
CA ARG A 6 1.54 -5.72 4.91
C ARG A 6 2.71 -4.84 5.29
N ILE A 7 2.45 -3.79 6.06
CA ILE A 7 3.47 -2.98 6.74
C ILE A 7 3.50 -3.39 8.20
N ASN A 8 4.68 -3.63 8.75
CA ASN A 8 4.89 -3.79 10.18
C ASN A 8 5.70 -2.60 10.72
N GLY A 9 5.28 -2.06 11.86
CA GLY A 9 6.02 -1.00 12.55
C GLY A 9 7.30 -1.56 13.18
N SER A 10 8.26 -0.67 13.44
CA SER A 10 9.57 -1.04 14.03
C SER A 10 9.60 -1.02 15.56
N ASP A 11 8.52 -0.63 16.22
CA ASP A 11 8.40 -0.66 17.67
C ASP A 11 8.16 -2.12 18.15
N SER A 12 8.95 -2.57 19.12
CA SER A 12 8.88 -3.92 19.68
C SER A 12 7.86 -4.07 20.81
N SER A 13 7.30 -2.97 21.31
CA SER A 13 6.38 -2.98 22.46
C SER A 13 4.94 -3.38 22.12
N ALA A 14 4.55 -3.25 20.84
CA ALA A 14 3.32 -3.80 20.26
C ALA A 14 3.55 -4.13 18.79
N GLN A 15 3.03 -5.26 18.28
CA GLN A 15 3.07 -5.57 16.84
C GLN A 15 2.15 -4.62 16.07
N GLN A 16 2.66 -3.43 15.75
CA GLN A 16 1.97 -2.47 14.91
C GLN A 16 1.96 -2.96 13.47
N PHE A 17 0.82 -2.88 12.80
CA PHE A 17 0.71 -3.26 11.39
C PHE A 17 -0.36 -2.48 10.63
N ALA A 18 -0.25 -2.50 9.31
CA ALA A 18 -1.33 -2.16 8.38
C ALA A 18 -1.33 -3.18 7.23
N VAL A 19 -2.52 -3.62 6.80
CA VAL A 19 -2.74 -4.41 5.59
C VAL A 19 -3.41 -3.51 4.57
N LEU A 20 -2.84 -3.46 3.37
CA LEU A 20 -3.22 -2.55 2.31
C LEU A 20 -3.50 -3.32 1.03
N TRP A 21 -4.47 -2.85 0.26
CA TRP A 21 -4.64 -3.20 -1.13
C TRP A 21 -4.15 -2.08 -2.02
N LEU A 22 -3.30 -2.39 -2.99
CA LEU A 22 -2.86 -1.45 -4.02
C LEU A 22 -3.43 -1.92 -5.34
N ASP A 23 -4.24 -1.08 -5.98
CA ASP A 23 -4.69 -1.26 -7.35
C ASP A 23 -3.71 -0.54 -8.29
N THR A 24 -2.95 -1.32 -9.05
CA THR A 24 -1.93 -0.78 -9.94
C THR A 24 -2.52 -0.16 -11.20
N ASP A 25 -3.74 -0.56 -11.58
CA ASP A 25 -4.37 -0.13 -12.82
C ASP A 25 -5.13 1.18 -12.56
N GLU A 26 -5.84 1.27 -11.44
CA GLU A 26 -6.56 2.47 -11.01
C GLU A 26 -5.67 3.48 -10.26
N HIS A 27 -4.43 3.09 -9.91
CA HIS A 27 -3.50 3.87 -9.10
C HIS A 27 -4.08 4.31 -7.75
N LEU A 28 -4.81 3.39 -7.10
CA LEU A 28 -5.46 3.60 -5.81
C LEU A 28 -4.91 2.64 -4.77
N TRP A 29 -5.03 3.02 -3.50
CA TRP A 29 -4.82 2.08 -2.40
C TRP A 29 -5.92 2.21 -1.36
N SER A 30 -6.19 1.12 -0.64
CA SER A 30 -7.08 1.08 0.51
C SER A 30 -6.41 0.36 1.69
N ARG A 31 -6.83 0.70 2.90
CA ARG A 31 -6.42 0.06 4.15
C ARG A 31 -7.50 -0.90 4.60
N GLU A 32 -7.17 -2.18 4.61
CA GLU A 32 -8.11 -3.27 4.93
C GLU A 32 -8.12 -3.60 6.43
N ALA A 33 -6.96 -3.53 7.08
CA ALA A 33 -6.83 -3.77 8.51
C ALA A 33 -5.63 -3.01 9.07
N HIS A 34 -5.65 -2.67 10.36
CA HIS A 34 -4.50 -2.04 11.00
C HIS A 34 -4.53 -2.18 12.52
N GLN A 35 -3.36 -2.00 13.13
CA GLN A 35 -3.17 -1.80 14.55
C GLN A 35 -1.96 -0.88 14.74
N GLY A 36 -2.13 0.28 15.39
CA GLY A 36 -1.03 1.20 15.72
C GLY A 36 -0.41 1.98 14.55
N ILE A 37 -0.57 1.52 13.30
CA ILE A 37 -0.26 2.30 12.09
C ILE A 37 -1.56 2.93 11.58
N ASP A 38 -1.66 4.26 11.68
CA ASP A 38 -2.88 4.99 11.33
C ASP A 38 -2.76 5.72 9.99
N LEU A 39 -2.76 4.94 8.91
CA LEU A 39 -2.94 5.45 7.56
C LEU A 39 -4.43 5.73 7.30
N PRO A 40 -4.80 6.69 6.45
CA PRO A 40 -6.18 6.86 5.99
C PRO A 40 -6.77 5.58 5.39
N THR A 41 -8.09 5.52 5.28
CA THR A 41 -8.79 4.37 4.70
C THR A 41 -8.43 4.13 3.24
N TRP A 42 -8.13 5.17 2.47
CA TRP A 42 -7.74 5.05 1.08
C TRP A 42 -6.94 6.26 0.61
N GLY A 43 -6.33 6.12 -0.56
CA GLY A 43 -5.61 7.20 -1.21
C GLY A 43 -5.16 6.85 -2.62
N LYS A 44 -4.20 7.61 -3.12
CA LYS A 44 -3.62 7.44 -4.46
C LYS A 44 -2.25 6.82 -4.36
N VAL A 45 -1.89 6.00 -5.32
CA VAL A 45 -0.55 5.44 -5.44
C VAL A 45 0.23 6.17 -6.52
N LYS A 46 1.51 6.42 -6.27
CA LYS A 46 2.44 6.97 -7.26
C LYS A 46 3.71 6.16 -7.29
N ASP A 47 4.15 5.77 -8.47
CA ASP A 47 5.51 5.29 -8.69
C ASP A 47 6.46 6.49 -8.65
N VAL A 48 7.43 6.46 -7.76
CA VAL A 48 8.44 7.50 -7.56
C VAL A 48 9.80 6.83 -7.51
N GLU A 49 10.85 7.43 -8.07
CA GLU A 49 12.18 6.82 -8.26
C GLU A 49 12.59 5.80 -7.15
N GLY A 50 12.42 4.50 -7.45
CA GLY A 50 12.81 3.40 -6.58
C GLY A 50 11.84 3.02 -5.45
N ALA A 51 10.61 3.55 -5.43
CA ALA A 51 9.61 3.26 -4.42
C ALA A 51 8.17 3.47 -4.92
N ILE A 52 7.24 2.82 -4.25
CA ILE A 52 5.82 3.17 -4.36
C ILE A 52 5.43 4.12 -3.22
N ALA A 53 4.92 5.31 -3.57
CA ALA A 53 4.38 6.27 -2.62
C ALA A 53 2.86 6.09 -2.44
N LEU A 54 2.45 5.92 -1.18
CA LEU A 54 1.06 5.95 -0.74
C LEU A 54 0.72 7.39 -0.37
N CYS A 55 -0.07 8.04 -1.22
CA CYS A 55 -0.47 9.43 -1.05
C CYS A 55 -1.88 9.55 -0.47
N SER A 56 -2.10 10.60 0.32
CA SER A 56 -3.45 11.03 0.73
C SER A 56 -4.32 11.29 -0.50
N ALA A 57 -5.59 10.86 -0.44
CA ALA A 57 -6.59 11.18 -1.46
C ALA A 57 -6.80 12.69 -1.63
N ASP A 58 -6.83 13.40 -0.50
CA ASP A 58 -7.24 14.82 -0.43
C ASP A 58 -6.07 15.77 -0.68
N SER A 59 -4.94 15.56 0.00
CA SER A 59 -3.78 16.47 -0.07
C SER A 59 -2.76 16.07 -1.13
N GLY A 60 -2.75 14.81 -1.56
CA GLY A 60 -1.73 14.28 -2.45
C GLY A 60 -0.34 14.14 -1.83
N GLU A 61 -0.20 14.44 -0.53
CA GLU A 61 1.02 14.27 0.24
C GLU A 61 1.35 12.79 0.40
N ALA A 62 2.64 12.42 0.31
CA ALA A 62 3.10 11.06 0.54
C ALA A 62 3.09 10.74 2.04
N LEU A 63 2.21 9.82 2.42
CA LEU A 63 2.04 9.35 3.80
C LEU A 63 2.98 8.18 4.11
N CYS A 64 3.26 7.37 3.10
CA CYS A 64 4.19 6.26 3.21
C CYS A 64 4.92 6.01 1.89
N ARG A 65 6.17 5.52 1.97
CA ARG A 65 6.94 5.04 0.80
C ARG A 65 7.39 3.61 1.02
N LEU A 66 7.00 2.72 0.11
CA LEU A 66 7.39 1.33 0.04
C LEU A 66 8.66 1.23 -0.80
N GLN A 67 9.82 1.28 -0.14
CA GLN A 67 11.12 1.33 -0.80
C GLN A 67 11.41 0.02 -1.52
N GLY A 68 11.89 0.09 -2.76
CA GLY A 68 12.23 -1.05 -3.60
C GLY A 68 11.04 -1.72 -4.29
N LEU A 69 9.80 -1.36 -3.94
CA LEU A 69 8.62 -1.82 -4.67
C LEU A 69 8.51 -1.03 -5.99
N SER A 70 8.23 -1.71 -7.09
CA SER A 70 7.93 -1.09 -8.39
C SER A 70 6.90 -1.93 -9.14
N PHE A 71 5.89 -1.27 -9.72
CA PHE A 71 4.80 -1.96 -10.42
C PHE A 71 5.26 -2.72 -11.66
N SER A 72 6.37 -2.32 -12.29
CA SER A 72 6.91 -3.01 -13.46
C SER A 72 7.62 -4.32 -13.12
N ASN A 73 7.97 -4.53 -11.85
CA ASN A 73 8.81 -5.64 -11.41
C ASN A 73 8.10 -6.67 -10.53
N VAL A 74 6.84 -6.42 -10.13
CA VAL A 74 6.06 -7.41 -9.38
C VAL A 74 5.66 -8.56 -10.31
N GLN A 75 6.24 -9.73 -10.10
CA GLN A 75 5.93 -10.93 -10.86
C GLN A 75 5.07 -11.89 -10.04
N PRO A 76 4.03 -12.53 -10.60
CA PRO A 76 3.18 -13.46 -9.86
C PRO A 76 3.92 -14.71 -9.36
N SER A 77 5.11 -14.99 -9.90
CA SER A 77 5.87 -16.24 -9.69
C SER A 77 7.05 -16.10 -8.72
N SER A 78 7.32 -14.91 -8.16
CA SER A 78 8.33 -14.78 -7.12
C SER A 78 7.72 -15.22 -5.79
N GLU A 79 7.87 -16.51 -5.48
CA GLU A 79 7.71 -17.05 -4.13
C GLU A 79 8.75 -16.47 -3.15
N ASP A 80 9.72 -15.71 -3.66
CA ASP A 80 10.55 -14.80 -2.87
C ASP A 80 9.69 -13.64 -2.38
N GLU A 81 9.37 -13.66 -1.08
CA GLU A 81 8.61 -12.64 -0.35
C GLU A 81 9.17 -11.24 -0.62
N GLU A 82 8.67 -10.52 -1.64
CA GLU A 82 9.07 -9.14 -1.91
C GLU A 82 8.87 -8.31 -0.64
N HIS A 83 9.93 -7.68 -0.16
CA HIS A 83 9.93 -6.92 1.09
C HIS A 83 10.93 -5.78 1.01
N GLY A 84 10.76 -4.80 1.90
CA GLY A 84 11.66 -3.66 1.96
C GLY A 84 11.32 -2.73 3.11
N ALA A 85 12.01 -1.58 3.15
CA ALA A 85 11.74 -0.56 4.14
C ALA A 85 10.45 0.21 3.80
N ALA A 86 9.59 0.43 4.79
CA ALA A 86 8.45 1.33 4.72
C ALA A 86 8.81 2.63 5.44
N ASP A 87 8.90 3.74 4.72
CA ASP A 87 8.98 5.06 5.33
C ASP A 87 7.57 5.54 5.65
N LEU A 88 7.26 5.83 6.91
CA LEU A 88 5.91 6.18 7.38
C LEU A 88 5.70 7.70 7.60
N GLY A 89 6.50 8.55 6.95
CA GLY A 89 6.26 10.00 6.89
C GLY A 89 6.38 10.75 8.23
N GLY A 90 6.84 10.10 9.31
CA GLY A 90 6.99 10.64 10.65
C GLY A 90 8.43 10.77 11.15
N LYS A 91 8.63 11.26 12.40
CA LYS A 91 9.96 11.52 12.99
C LYS A 91 10.76 10.28 13.46
N ARG A 92 10.16 9.07 13.54
CA ARG A 92 10.78 7.78 13.97
C ARG A 92 9.83 6.59 13.64
N PRO A 93 10.32 5.33 13.58
CA PRO A 93 11.34 4.77 12.70
C PRO A 93 10.70 4.13 11.45
N GLN A 94 11.52 3.74 10.48
CA GLN A 94 11.10 2.99 9.29
C GLN A 94 10.40 1.69 9.71
N GLY A 95 9.27 1.38 9.09
CA GLY A 95 8.66 0.05 9.15
C GLY A 95 9.29 -0.89 8.11
N ALA A 96 8.81 -2.12 8.05
CA ALA A 96 9.09 -3.03 6.95
C ALA A 96 7.80 -3.38 6.23
N TRP A 97 7.81 -3.36 4.90
CA TRP A 97 6.71 -3.86 4.09
C TRP A 97 7.02 -5.25 3.57
N ARG A 98 5.97 -6.01 3.30
CA ARG A 98 6.02 -7.31 2.63
C ARG A 98 4.81 -7.47 1.71
N LEU A 99 5.05 -7.98 0.50
CA LEU A 99 4.02 -8.45 -0.41
C LEU A 99 3.45 -9.79 0.10
N GLN A 100 2.15 -9.84 0.31
CA GLN A 100 1.45 -11.03 0.79
C GLN A 100 0.73 -11.78 -0.33
N ALA A 101 0.24 -11.07 -1.34
CA ALA A 101 -0.44 -11.66 -2.49
C ALA A 101 -0.38 -10.73 -3.69
N VAL A 102 -0.31 -11.35 -4.88
CA VAL A 102 -0.49 -10.69 -6.17
C VAL A 102 -1.74 -11.28 -6.79
N ASP A 103 -2.73 -10.42 -7.04
CA ASP A 103 -3.92 -10.77 -7.78
C ASP A 103 -3.84 -10.13 -9.17
N SER A 104 -3.55 -10.96 -10.17
CA SER A 104 -3.39 -10.53 -11.55
C SER A 104 -4.70 -10.54 -12.35
N GLU A 105 -5.80 -10.98 -11.75
CA GLU A 105 -7.09 -10.93 -12.42
C GLU A 105 -7.57 -9.48 -12.57
N SER A 106 -8.06 -9.16 -13.76
CA SER A 106 -8.69 -7.87 -14.03
C SER A 106 -10.07 -7.88 -13.40
N PHE A 107 -10.18 -7.34 -12.18
CA PHE A 107 -11.48 -7.18 -11.53
C PHE A 107 -12.29 -6.11 -12.25
N HIS A 108 -13.47 -6.48 -12.73
CA HIS A 108 -14.53 -5.51 -12.94
C HIS A 108 -15.12 -5.22 -11.56
N PRO A 109 -15.10 -3.97 -11.06
CA PRO A 109 -15.71 -3.66 -9.78
C PRO A 109 -17.20 -4.02 -9.86
N GLU A 110 -17.67 -4.90 -8.99
CA GLU A 110 -19.09 -5.26 -8.89
C GLU A 110 -19.98 -4.04 -8.53
N HIS A 111 -19.36 -2.95 -8.09
CA HIS A 111 -20.00 -1.70 -7.73
C HIS A 111 -19.31 -0.47 -8.35
N GLN A 112 -19.42 -0.28 -9.67
CA GLN A 112 -19.10 0.98 -10.34
C GLN A 112 -20.19 2.06 -10.14
N GLY A 113 -20.62 2.28 -8.90
CA GLY A 113 -21.85 3.03 -8.62
C GLY A 113 -21.87 3.80 -7.31
N PHE A 114 -20.83 4.55 -6.97
CA PHE A 114 -20.98 5.64 -5.99
C PHE A 114 -21.34 6.92 -6.74
N THR A 115 -22.62 7.07 -7.10
CA THR A 115 -23.14 8.38 -7.52
C THR A 115 -23.17 9.29 -6.29
N VAL A 116 -22.46 10.42 -6.38
CA VAL A 116 -22.59 11.52 -5.42
C VAL A 116 -24.06 11.93 -5.37
N VAL A 117 -24.71 11.70 -4.23
CA VAL A 117 -26.02 12.29 -3.95
C VAL A 117 -25.77 13.79 -3.76
N ARG A 118 -26.25 14.58 -4.72
CA ARG A 118 -26.31 16.04 -4.63
C ARG A 118 -27.38 16.50 -3.65
#